data_AF-F0J904-F1
#
_entry.id   AF-F0J904-F1
#
_cell.length_a   1.000
_cell.length_b   1.000
_cell.length_c   1.000
_cell.angle_alpha   90.00
_cell.angle_beta   90.00
_cell.angle_gamma   90.00
#
_symmetry.space_group_name_H-M   'P 1'
#
loop_
_entity.id
_entity.type
_entity.pdbx_description
1 polymer ?
#
loop_
_entity_poly.entity_id
_entity_poly.type
_entity_poly.pdbx_seq_one_letter_code
_entity_poly.pdbx_strand_id
1 'polypeptide(L)'
;MQQACRWAVRQAALWHQPLSSGGRRCLSVSSALRSEQLFVHRDSELNNAKVKFEFTPENLKRAEAITSIYPEGHRSAAVIPLLDLAQRQHGWLPLTAMHYVADYLGMPRMRVYEVATFYTMFMRQPVGRYHVQVCTT
;
A
#
# COMPACT_ATOMS: atom_id res chain seq x y z
N MET A 1 62.22 51.04 -1.08
CA MET A 1 63.06 49.88 -0.73
C MET A 1 63.19 49.75 0.80
N GLN A 2 62.06 49.69 1.53
CA GLN A 2 62.00 49.52 3.00
C GLN A 2 60.67 48.85 3.44
N GLN A 3 60.19 47.81 2.75
CA GLN A 3 58.96 47.09 3.15
C GLN A 3 59.08 45.56 3.09
N ALA A 4 60.30 45.00 3.01
CA ALA A 4 60.51 43.58 2.76
C ALA A 4 60.86 42.71 3.99
N CYS A 5 61.00 43.27 5.21
CA CYS A 5 61.63 42.54 6.33
C CYS A 5 60.75 42.38 7.59
N ARG A 6 59.42 42.22 7.44
CA ARG A 6 58.51 41.99 8.59
C ARG A 6 57.59 40.76 8.49
N TRP A 7 57.68 39.96 7.43
CA TRP A 7 56.82 38.78 7.24
C TRP A 7 57.45 37.45 7.67
N ALA A 8 58.72 37.44 8.10
CA ALA A 8 59.50 36.23 8.35
C ALA A 8 59.40 35.64 9.79
N VAL A 9 58.27 35.80 10.49
CA VAL A 9 58.07 35.17 11.84
C VAL A 9 56.66 34.55 11.99
N ARG A 10 55.99 34.15 10.90
CA ARG A 10 54.69 33.44 10.98
C ARG A 10 54.68 32.10 10.26
N GLN A 11 55.79 31.36 10.33
CA GLN A 11 55.89 29.95 9.94
C GLN A 11 56.59 29.14 11.02
N ALA A 12 55.92 28.95 12.17
CA ALA A 12 56.30 27.94 13.17
C ALA A 12 55.19 27.80 14.22
N ALA A 13 54.07 27.19 13.85
CA ALA A 13 53.12 26.56 14.79
C ALA A 13 52.15 25.65 14.01
N LEU A 14 52.73 24.76 13.20
CA LEU A 14 52.10 23.48 12.92
C LEU A 14 52.07 22.70 14.24
N TRP A 15 50.98 21.96 14.46
CA TRP A 15 50.80 20.95 15.52
C TRP A 15 50.39 21.43 16.90
N HIS A 16 49.17 21.95 17.05
CA HIS A 16 48.32 21.58 18.17
C HIS A 16 46.84 21.65 17.75
N GLN A 17 46.36 20.60 17.10
CA GLN A 17 44.92 20.33 17.04
C GLN A 17 44.50 19.68 18.36
N PRO A 18 43.50 20.20 19.09
CA PRO A 18 42.92 19.46 20.19
C PRO A 18 42.11 18.29 19.61
N LEU A 19 42.45 17.07 20.03
CA LEU A 19 41.62 15.89 19.84
C LEU A 19 40.30 16.09 20.61
N SER A 20 39.29 16.66 19.97
CA SER A 20 37.92 16.67 20.51
C SER A 20 37.31 15.30 20.26
N SER A 21 37.29 14.52 21.34
CA SER A 21 36.63 13.25 21.51
C SER A 21 35.11 13.32 21.28
N GLY A 22 34.56 12.22 20.77
CA GLY A 22 33.17 11.83 21.01
C GLY A 22 32.15 12.42 20.05
N GLY A 23 31.83 11.64 19.02
CA GLY A 23 30.80 11.97 18.05
C GLY A 23 29.41 12.15 18.65
N ARG A 24 28.64 13.06 18.05
CA ARG A 24 27.19 13.01 18.07
C ARG A 24 26.73 12.84 16.63
N ARG A 25 26.48 11.58 16.24
CA ARG A 25 25.60 11.32 15.10
C ARG A 25 24.27 11.96 15.47
N CYS A 26 23.85 12.98 14.73
CA CYS A 26 22.47 13.47 14.84
C CYS A 26 21.58 12.28 14.50
N LEU A 27 20.81 11.79 15.47
CA LEU A 27 19.77 10.81 15.22
C LEU A 27 18.71 11.52 14.36
N SER A 28 18.77 11.33 13.05
CA SER A 28 17.62 11.59 12.20
C SER A 28 16.57 10.54 12.55
N VAL A 29 15.61 10.90 13.38
CA VAL A 29 14.39 10.12 13.52
C VAL A 29 13.62 10.38 12.23
N SER A 30 13.70 9.46 11.26
CA SER A 30 12.74 9.47 10.15
C SER A 30 11.36 9.48 10.79
N SER A 31 10.52 10.47 10.43
CA SER A 31 9.13 10.49 10.88
C SER A 31 8.54 9.11 10.63
N ALA A 32 7.96 8.47 11.66
CA ALA A 32 7.20 7.25 11.47
C ALA A 32 6.10 7.56 10.46
N LEU A 33 6.30 7.17 9.19
CA LEU A 33 5.28 7.26 8.17
C LEU A 33 4.16 6.34 8.65
N ARG A 34 3.05 6.94 9.08
CA ARG A 34 1.80 6.20 9.28
C ARG A 34 1.49 5.54 7.95
N SER A 35 0.93 4.33 7.99
CA SER A 35 0.41 3.71 6.77
C SER A 35 -0.59 4.68 6.14
N GLU A 36 -0.33 5.13 4.91
CA GLU A 36 -1.22 6.00 4.11
C GLU A 36 -2.58 5.35 3.83
N GLN A 37 -2.72 4.05 4.13
CA GLN A 37 -3.88 3.25 3.80
C GLN A 37 -4.97 3.35 4.88
N LEU A 38 -6.03 4.10 4.58
CA LEU A 38 -7.21 4.24 5.44
C LEU A 38 -8.06 2.96 5.43
N PHE A 39 -8.42 2.42 6.60
CA PHE A 39 -9.33 1.25 6.74
C PHE A 39 -10.82 1.61 6.69
N VAL A 40 -11.14 2.89 6.74
CA VAL A 40 -12.49 3.42 6.60
C VAL A 40 -12.71 3.88 5.17
N HIS A 41 -13.88 3.57 4.61
CA HIS A 41 -14.27 4.08 3.30
C HIS A 41 -14.91 5.47 3.45
N ARG A 42 -14.52 6.39 2.56
CA ARG A 42 -15.18 7.68 2.34
C ARG A 42 -15.51 7.77 0.87
N ASP A 43 -16.74 8.17 0.58
CA ASP A 43 -17.24 8.37 -0.78
C ASP A 43 -16.36 9.39 -1.52
N SER A 44 -15.91 9.03 -2.71
CA SER A 44 -15.08 9.84 -3.61
C SER A 44 -15.63 9.74 -5.02
N GLU A 45 -15.43 10.72 -5.89
CA GLU A 45 -16.02 10.74 -7.24
C GLU A 45 -15.87 9.43 -8.03
N LEU A 46 -14.73 8.74 -7.87
CA LEU A 46 -14.41 7.47 -8.53
C LEU A 46 -14.88 6.22 -7.76
N ASN A 47 -15.05 6.30 -6.43
CA ASN A 47 -15.38 5.18 -5.56
C ASN A 47 -16.55 5.56 -4.65
N ASN A 48 -17.77 5.25 -5.11
CA ASN A 48 -19.04 5.50 -4.42
C ASN A 48 -19.96 4.30 -4.58
N ALA A 49 -20.95 4.17 -3.69
CA ALA A 49 -22.00 3.15 -3.82
C ALA A 49 -22.84 3.22 -5.12
N LYS A 50 -22.78 4.34 -5.86
CA LYS A 50 -23.53 4.56 -7.11
C LYS A 50 -22.85 3.97 -8.35
N VAL A 51 -21.54 3.71 -8.30
CA VAL A 51 -20.76 3.25 -9.47
C VAL A 51 -21.07 1.78 -9.74
N LYS A 52 -21.82 1.45 -10.79
CA LYS A 52 -22.24 0.06 -11.03
C LYS A 52 -21.06 -0.82 -11.47
N PHE A 53 -20.84 -1.94 -10.77
CA PHE A 53 -19.89 -2.99 -11.14
C PHE A 53 -20.64 -4.31 -11.35
N GLU A 54 -20.35 -4.99 -12.46
CA GLU A 54 -20.90 -6.30 -12.80
C GLU A 54 -19.80 -7.19 -13.42
N PHE A 55 -19.88 -8.50 -13.21
CA PHE A 55 -18.94 -9.42 -13.87
C PHE A 55 -19.23 -9.54 -15.37
N THR A 56 -18.18 -9.68 -16.17
CA THR A 56 -18.31 -10.06 -17.58
C THR A 56 -18.88 -11.49 -17.69
N PRO A 57 -19.54 -11.86 -18.81
CA PRO A 57 -20.11 -13.20 -18.97
C PRO A 57 -19.06 -14.33 -18.88
N GLU A 58 -17.81 -14.05 -19.25
CA GLU A 58 -16.70 -14.99 -19.06
C GLU A 58 -16.37 -15.17 -17.57
N ASN A 59 -16.33 -14.07 -16.83
CA ASN A 59 -16.04 -14.06 -15.41
C ASN A 59 -17.15 -14.66 -14.56
N LEU A 60 -18.41 -14.59 -15.01
CA LEU A 60 -19.53 -15.30 -14.39
C LEU A 60 -19.32 -16.81 -14.43
N LYS A 61 -18.92 -17.38 -15.58
CA LYS A 61 -18.62 -18.81 -15.69
C LYS A 61 -17.49 -19.23 -14.75
N ARG A 62 -16.46 -18.38 -14.61
CA ARG A 62 -15.36 -18.60 -13.67
C ARG A 62 -15.84 -18.52 -12.21
N ALA A 63 -16.71 -17.58 -11.89
CA ALA A 63 -17.31 -17.45 -10.56
C ALA A 63 -18.16 -18.67 -10.18
N GLU A 64 -18.93 -19.21 -11.13
CA GLU A 64 -19.67 -20.48 -10.97
C GLU A 64 -18.72 -21.65 -10.72
N ALA A 65 -17.65 -21.76 -11.51
CA ALA A 65 -16.63 -22.80 -11.33
C ALA A 65 -15.97 -22.70 -9.94
N ILE A 66 -15.61 -21.49 -9.49
CA ILE A 66 -15.05 -21.25 -8.15
C ILE A 66 -16.05 -21.66 -7.06
N THR A 67 -17.33 -21.32 -7.23
CA THR A 67 -18.37 -21.64 -6.25
C THR A 67 -18.57 -23.15 -6.12
N SER A 68 -18.43 -23.90 -7.23
CA SER A 68 -18.58 -25.36 -7.24
C SER A 68 -17.48 -26.13 -6.50
N ILE A 69 -16.33 -25.49 -6.20
CA ILE A 69 -15.24 -26.10 -5.43
C ILE A 69 -15.66 -26.30 -3.96
N TYR A 70 -16.56 -25.45 -3.46
CA TYR A 70 -16.98 -25.45 -2.07
C TYR A 70 -18.29 -26.24 -1.89
N PRO A 71 -18.44 -26.98 -0.78
CA PRO A 71 -19.65 -27.75 -0.53
C PRO A 71 -20.86 -26.84 -0.28
N GLU A 72 -22.05 -27.39 -0.49
CA GLU A 72 -23.31 -26.69 -0.24
C GLU A 72 -23.43 -26.23 1.21
N GLY A 73 -23.89 -25.00 1.42
CA GLY A 73 -23.94 -24.34 2.73
C GLY A 73 -22.66 -23.57 3.12
N HIS A 74 -21.53 -23.80 2.45
CA HIS A 74 -20.26 -23.10 2.72
C HIS A 74 -19.79 -22.22 1.54
N ARG A 75 -20.74 -21.72 0.74
CA ARG A 75 -20.46 -20.84 -0.40
C ARG A 75 -19.70 -19.57 -0.02
N SER A 76 -19.83 -19.09 1.23
CA SER A 76 -19.09 -17.94 1.76
C SER A 76 -17.57 -18.10 1.74
N ALA A 77 -17.04 -19.33 1.69
CA ALA A 77 -15.60 -19.58 1.59
C ALA A 77 -15.01 -19.12 0.24
N ALA A 78 -15.85 -18.96 -0.80
CA ALA A 78 -15.44 -18.45 -2.10
C ALA A 78 -15.19 -16.94 -2.15
N VAL A 79 -15.29 -16.22 -1.03
CA VAL A 79 -15.14 -14.75 -1.00
C VAL A 79 -13.76 -14.28 -1.48
N ILE A 80 -12.69 -14.94 -1.07
CA ILE A 80 -11.32 -14.58 -1.45
C ILE A 80 -11.10 -14.73 -2.97
N PRO A 81 -11.37 -15.90 -3.59
CA PRO A 81 -11.16 -16.05 -5.04
C PRO A 81 -12.11 -15.18 -5.87
N LEU A 82 -13.34 -14.91 -5.39
CA LEU A 82 -14.26 -14.00 -6.10
C LEU A 82 -13.82 -12.54 -6.03
N LEU A 83 -13.29 -12.09 -4.90
CA LEU A 83 -12.69 -10.75 -4.78
C LEU A 83 -11.43 -10.61 -5.65
N ASP A 84 -10.56 -11.64 -5.68
CA ASP A 84 -9.40 -11.63 -6.57
C ASP A 84 -9.82 -11.55 -8.04
N LEU A 85 -10.87 -12.29 -8.42
CA LEU A 85 -11.43 -12.24 -9.76
C LEU A 85 -11.98 -10.84 -10.11
N ALA A 86 -12.69 -10.21 -9.17
CA ALA A 86 -13.16 -8.83 -9.33
C ALA A 86 -12.01 -7.82 -9.47
N GLN A 87 -10.95 -7.99 -8.68
CA GLN A 87 -9.76 -7.16 -8.77
C GLN A 87 -9.05 -7.34 -10.11
N ARG A 88 -8.96 -8.55 -10.66
CA ARG A 88 -8.37 -8.78 -11.99
C ARG A 88 -9.18 -8.16 -13.11
N GLN A 89 -10.50 -8.12 -13.00
CA GLN A 89 -11.36 -7.49 -14.01
C GLN A 89 -11.20 -5.95 -14.02
N HIS A 90 -11.11 -5.33 -12.84
CA HIS A 90 -11.15 -3.87 -12.70
C HIS A 90 -9.77 -3.22 -12.45
N GLY A 91 -8.76 -4.02 -12.09
CA GLY A 91 -7.43 -3.60 -11.66
C GLY A 91 -7.31 -3.26 -10.17
N TRP A 92 -8.41 -2.87 -9.53
CA TRP A 92 -8.52 -2.55 -8.11
C TRP A 92 -9.97 -2.77 -7.64
N LEU A 93 -10.22 -2.80 -6.33
CA LEU A 93 -11.52 -3.15 -5.75
C LEU A 93 -12.32 -1.91 -5.31
N PRO A 94 -13.29 -1.44 -6.11
CA PRO A 94 -14.25 -0.42 -5.69
C PRO A 94 -15.26 -1.00 -4.69
N LEU A 95 -15.94 -0.11 -3.95
CA LEU A 95 -16.97 -0.49 -2.98
C LEU A 95 -18.06 -1.35 -3.61
N THR A 96 -18.45 -1.02 -4.83
CA THR A 96 -19.53 -1.71 -5.55
C THR A 96 -19.15 -3.10 -6.02
N ALA A 97 -17.87 -3.38 -6.27
CA ALA A 97 -17.41 -4.74 -6.53
C ALA A 97 -17.56 -5.62 -5.27
N MET A 98 -17.25 -5.06 -4.09
CA MET A 98 -17.45 -5.77 -2.82
C MET A 98 -18.95 -6.00 -2.54
N HIS A 99 -19.82 -5.02 -2.83
CA HIS A 99 -21.27 -5.20 -2.75
C HIS A 99 -21.75 -6.32 -3.67
N TYR A 100 -21.31 -6.31 -4.93
CA TYR A 100 -21.70 -7.31 -5.91
C TYR A 100 -21.32 -8.72 -5.46
N VAL A 101 -20.10 -8.92 -4.96
CA VAL A 101 -19.65 -10.23 -4.46
C VAL A 101 -20.44 -10.66 -3.21
N ALA A 102 -20.76 -9.72 -2.31
CA ALA A 102 -21.58 -10.00 -1.14
C ALA A 102 -22.99 -10.47 -1.53
N ASP A 103 -23.61 -9.76 -2.48
CA ASP A 103 -24.94 -10.06 -2.98
C ASP A 103 -24.95 -11.39 -3.76
N TYR A 104 -23.90 -11.70 -4.52
CA TYR A 104 -23.71 -12.98 -5.22
C TYR A 104 -23.59 -14.18 -4.26
N LEU A 105 -22.87 -14.02 -3.14
CA LEU A 105 -22.68 -15.07 -2.14
C LEU A 105 -23.83 -15.16 -1.13
N GLY A 106 -24.74 -14.19 -1.10
CA GLY A 106 -25.80 -14.10 -0.09
C GLY A 106 -25.30 -13.85 1.33
N MET A 107 -24.17 -13.14 1.48
CA MET A 107 -23.55 -12.85 2.77
C MET A 107 -23.56 -11.35 3.08
N PRO A 108 -23.52 -10.93 4.37
CA PRO A 108 -23.51 -9.51 4.70
C PRO A 108 -22.25 -8.82 4.19
N ARG A 109 -22.43 -7.63 3.59
CA ARG A 109 -21.36 -6.80 3.00
C ARG A 109 -20.20 -6.52 3.96
N MET A 110 -20.49 -6.40 5.26
CA MET A 110 -19.47 -6.15 6.29
C MET A 110 -18.39 -7.25 6.32
N ARG A 111 -18.77 -8.52 6.12
CA ARG A 111 -17.81 -9.63 6.09
C ARG A 111 -16.87 -9.56 4.88
N VAL A 112 -17.36 -9.05 3.75
CA VAL A 112 -16.54 -8.83 2.56
C VAL A 112 -15.56 -7.68 2.80
N TYR A 113 -15.96 -6.63 3.51
CA TYR A 113 -15.06 -5.53 3.89
C TYR A 113 -13.97 -5.97 4.85
N GLU A 114 -14.29 -6.81 5.83
CA GLU A 114 -13.31 -7.41 6.73
C GLU A 114 -12.23 -8.15 5.94
N VAL A 115 -12.63 -9.00 5.00
CA VAL A 115 -11.69 -9.74 4.14
C VAL A 115 -10.86 -8.80 3.27
N ALA A 116 -11.49 -7.82 2.62
CA ALA A 116 -10.82 -6.87 1.73
C ALA A 116 -9.85 -5.92 2.46
N THR A 117 -10.07 -5.67 3.75
CA THR A 117 -9.17 -4.84 4.57
C THR A 117 -8.10 -5.66 5.28
N PHE A 118 -8.36 -6.94 5.55
CA PHE A 118 -7.45 -7.85 6.22
C PHE A 118 -6.27 -8.30 5.33
N TYR A 119 -6.53 -8.65 4.06
CA TYR A 119 -5.48 -9.08 3.15
C TYR A 119 -4.85 -7.91 2.40
N THR A 120 -3.52 -7.79 2.49
CA THR A 120 -2.74 -6.72 1.84
C THR A 120 -2.69 -6.82 0.31
N MET A 121 -3.10 -7.94 -0.27
CA MET A 121 -3.19 -8.14 -1.72
C MET A 121 -4.33 -7.32 -2.36
N PHE A 122 -5.36 -7.01 -1.58
CA PHE A 122 -6.56 -6.35 -2.10
C PHE A 122 -6.37 -4.83 -2.15
N MET A 123 -6.35 -4.30 -3.38
CA MET A 123 -6.10 -2.89 -3.65
C MET A 123 -7.43 -2.12 -3.63
N ARG A 124 -7.72 -1.43 -2.53
CA ARG A 124 -8.96 -0.63 -2.38
C ARG A 124 -8.88 0.78 -2.97
N GLN A 125 -7.69 1.18 -3.39
CA GLN A 125 -7.42 2.43 -4.07
C GLN A 125 -6.91 2.13 -5.48
N PRO A 126 -7.14 3.03 -6.45
CA PRO A 126 -6.62 2.84 -7.79
C PRO A 126 -5.10 2.81 -7.78
N VAL A 127 -4.53 1.70 -8.25
CA VAL A 127 -3.08 1.54 -8.45
C VAL A 127 -2.71 1.73 -9.93
N GLY A 128 -1.43 1.98 -10.21
CA GLY A 128 -0.92 1.99 -11.57
C GLY A 128 -0.99 0.60 -12.22
N ARG A 129 -0.71 0.54 -13.53
CA ARG A 129 -0.70 -0.72 -14.31
C ARG A 129 0.30 -1.75 -13.77
N TYR A 130 1.40 -1.29 -13.19
CA TYR A 130 2.43 -2.12 -12.61
C TYR A 130 2.54 -1.80 -11.12
N HIS A 131 2.27 -2.79 -10.28
CA HIS A 131 2.41 -2.70 -8.84
C HIS A 131 3.69 -3.43 -8.41
N VAL A 132 4.75 -2.67 -8.12
CA VAL A 132 6.06 -3.23 -7.73
C VAL A 132 6.13 -3.33 -6.22
N GLN A 133 6.20 -4.57 -5.70
CA GLN A 133 6.38 -4.85 -4.27
C GLN A 133 7.82 -5.27 -4.01
N VAL A 134 8.57 -4.46 -3.27
CA VAL A 134 9.94 -4.77 -2.86
C VAL A 134 9.91 -5.39 -1.47
N CYS A 135 10.38 -6.62 -1.34
CA CYS A 135 10.54 -7.28 -0.04
C CYS A 135 11.74 -6.65 0.69
N THR A 136 11.53 -6.18 1.93
CA THR A 136 12.58 -5.55 2.76
C THR A 136 12.66 -6.14 4.18
N THR A 137 12.10 -7.34 4.38
CA THR A 137 12.18 -8.09 5.65
C THR A 137 13.49 -8.84 5.80
#